data_AF-A0A350BK67-F1
#
_entry.id   AF-A0A350BK67-F1
#
_cell.length_a   1.000
_cell.length_b   1.000
_cell.length_c   1.000
_cell.angle_alpha   90.00
_cell.angle_beta   90.00
_cell.angle_gamma   90.00
#
_symmetry.space_group_name_H-M   'P 1'
#
loop_
_entity.id
_entity.type
_entity.pdbx_description
1 polymer ?
#
loop_
_entity_poly.entity_id
_entity_poly.type
_entity_poly.pdbx_seq_one_letter_code
_entity_poly.pdbx_strand_id
1 'polypeptide(L)'
;MNFTPRISARVAVLAICAAFSGLDTHALSQDKSFILIGDVHFDKLTLHDMSWLQTNYPNDVAQVNNYSQITQNNFSAFISELLHQSQNVTPVVAGMLQMGDLQEGLAGNITLATQMAQEARDSLRAPSFIPPWILVKGNHEVTGPGGAEAFNSIILPFVASELNQSIPGTSYATRIGDVQIIVIDCYDRTNVIPFLRSQLTGSDARFKIVATHMPVIPVTARLWHIFQDDAANRDTLLNLLAMHKALVVCGHLHKYSVVSRATPYGPVVQVMAASVISDRNRHTPSYYVTSFGPSLVDLEPGYDNKSYLTIEARSIRSYRMAEMPGYAVLKLNGTTGARRLDVFAGLGEFLYETVDLSTFGLHADTSGMGEIVMSPNDSVFLAETKVAVRAVPALGWKFDGWSGSLSGTLNPDTVVMNGEKNISAAFSQIPAGQYEIRTTIEGSGVVVASPAGPYFSPGTVVTLTACSDAGSTFSGWGGQASGSDTSITVTVDSHLQVTAKFRALGVFSINAISGPHGTVIFDPSASTYLEGTKVQLNAIPEYGWEFAEWLGDVNGTTYAALVTVTANMGVRAV
;
A
#
# COMPACT_ATOMS: atom_id res chain seq x y z
N MET A 1 -48.82 67.29 -3.39
CA MET A 1 -48.73 66.77 -2.00
C MET A 1 -49.14 65.32 -2.04
N ASN A 2 -48.26 64.44 -1.55
CA ASN A 2 -48.41 62.98 -1.54
C ASN A 2 -49.56 62.52 -0.64
N PHE A 3 -50.19 61.40 -0.96
CA PHE A 3 -50.14 60.17 -0.15
C PHE A 3 -50.91 59.02 -0.84
N THR A 4 -50.21 57.93 -1.12
CA THR A 4 -50.76 56.59 -1.37
C THR A 4 -51.00 55.83 -0.07
N PRO A 5 -51.84 54.79 -0.08
CA PRO A 5 -51.42 53.55 0.57
C PRO A 5 -51.65 52.24 -0.22
N ARG A 6 -50.85 51.28 0.26
CA ARG A 6 -50.47 49.92 -0.12
C ARG A 6 -51.55 48.86 -0.42
N ILE A 7 -51.08 47.89 -1.20
CA ILE A 7 -51.63 46.57 -1.54
C ILE A 7 -51.43 45.56 -0.39
N SER A 8 -52.35 44.60 -0.23
CA SER A 8 -52.04 43.23 0.19
C SER A 8 -53.01 42.25 -0.49
N ALA A 9 -52.53 41.11 -0.98
CA ALA A 9 -53.36 39.95 -1.27
C ALA A 9 -52.55 38.65 -1.14
N ARG A 10 -53.14 37.68 -0.43
CA ARG A 10 -52.79 36.25 -0.40
C ARG A 10 -53.91 35.45 -1.07
N VAL A 11 -53.58 34.22 -1.50
CA VAL A 11 -54.37 32.95 -1.47
C VAL A 11 -54.71 32.28 -2.82
N ALA A 12 -54.09 31.09 -2.98
CA ALA A 12 -54.52 29.76 -3.52
C ALA A 12 -55.01 29.60 -4.98
N VAL A 13 -54.27 28.86 -5.84
CA VAL A 13 -54.27 27.40 -6.13
C VAL A 13 -55.45 26.93 -7.00
N LEU A 14 -55.15 26.40 -8.19
CA LEU A 14 -55.72 25.14 -8.69
C LEU A 14 -54.80 24.48 -9.74
N ALA A 15 -54.73 23.15 -9.68
CA ALA A 15 -53.78 22.26 -10.35
C ALA A 15 -54.23 21.80 -11.73
N ILE A 16 -53.25 21.37 -12.56
CA ILE A 16 -53.44 20.34 -13.59
C ILE A 16 -52.26 19.36 -13.52
N CYS A 17 -52.56 18.10 -13.19
CA CYS A 17 -51.68 16.94 -13.37
C CYS A 17 -52.09 16.21 -14.66
N ALA A 18 -51.13 15.77 -15.48
CA ALA A 18 -50.83 14.34 -15.66
C ALA A 18 -49.88 14.06 -16.85
N ALA A 19 -49.07 13.02 -16.65
CA ALA A 19 -48.36 12.19 -17.63
C ALA A 19 -46.96 12.63 -18.10
N PHE A 20 -45.96 12.38 -17.24
CA PHE A 20 -44.74 11.67 -17.66
C PHE A 20 -44.41 10.59 -16.62
N SER A 21 -44.62 9.34 -17.01
CA SER A 21 -44.22 8.13 -16.30
C SER A 21 -42.72 7.89 -16.51
N GLY A 22 -41.99 7.72 -15.41
CA GLY A 22 -40.59 7.28 -15.42
C GLY A 22 -39.56 8.39 -15.20
N LEU A 23 -39.59 9.05 -14.04
CA LEU A 23 -38.42 9.77 -13.54
C LEU A 23 -37.96 9.03 -12.29
N ASP A 24 -36.83 8.33 -12.43
CA ASP A 24 -36.05 7.83 -11.31
C ASP A 24 -35.86 8.95 -10.29
N THR A 25 -36.21 8.67 -9.04
CA THR A 25 -35.86 9.50 -7.89
C THR A 25 -34.39 9.26 -7.50
N HIS A 26 -33.48 9.34 -8.46
CA HIS A 26 -32.07 9.51 -8.14
C HIS A 26 -31.91 10.95 -7.67
N ALA A 27 -31.73 11.14 -6.35
CA ALA A 27 -31.23 12.39 -5.81
C ALA A 27 -30.06 12.84 -6.68
N LEU A 28 -30.18 14.01 -7.33
CA LEU A 28 -29.13 14.57 -8.19
C LEU A 28 -27.81 14.46 -7.42
N SER A 29 -26.89 13.67 -7.93
CA SER A 29 -25.61 13.43 -7.26
C SER A 29 -24.88 14.76 -7.15
N GLN A 30 -24.79 15.28 -5.92
CA GLN A 30 -24.18 16.57 -5.64
C GLN A 30 -22.73 16.32 -5.24
N ASP A 31 -21.81 17.04 -5.86
CA ASP A 31 -20.43 17.05 -5.39
C ASP A 31 -20.38 17.51 -3.92
N LYS A 32 -19.64 16.78 -3.08
CA LYS A 32 -19.51 17.04 -1.64
C LYS A 32 -18.05 17.05 -1.22
N SER A 33 -17.75 17.81 -0.17
CA SER A 33 -16.46 17.75 0.51
C SER A 33 -16.61 17.31 1.97
N PHE A 34 -15.56 16.74 2.53
CA PHE A 34 -15.45 16.37 3.94
C PHE A 34 -14.10 16.81 4.47
N ILE A 35 -14.06 17.46 5.63
CA ILE A 35 -12.80 17.75 6.30
C ILE A 35 -12.43 16.54 7.16
N LEU A 36 -11.21 16.03 7.00
CA LEU A 36 -10.65 14.90 7.72
C LEU A 36 -9.64 15.39 8.75
N ILE A 37 -9.87 15.05 10.02
CA ILE A 37 -9.13 15.52 11.18
C ILE A 37 -8.63 14.29 11.95
N GLY A 38 -7.32 14.11 12.03
CA GLY A 38 -6.74 13.00 12.77
C GLY A 38 -6.79 13.23 14.29
N ASP A 39 -5.75 12.75 14.95
CA ASP A 39 -5.53 12.91 16.38
C ASP A 39 -5.35 14.39 16.72
N VAL A 40 -6.08 14.90 17.70
CA VAL A 40 -6.02 16.30 18.13
C VAL A 40 -5.48 16.42 19.55
N HIS A 41 -5.85 15.48 20.44
CA HIS A 41 -5.45 15.46 21.85
C HIS A 41 -5.75 16.79 22.57
N PHE A 42 -7.01 17.24 22.51
CA PHE A 42 -7.46 18.37 23.33
C PHE A 42 -7.17 18.09 24.81
N ASP A 43 -6.50 19.04 25.46
CA ASP A 43 -6.01 18.81 26.81
C ASP A 43 -5.82 20.10 27.64
N LYS A 44 -5.95 19.96 28.96
CA LYS A 44 -5.59 20.96 29.96
C LYS A 44 -5.12 20.25 31.22
N LEU A 45 -4.01 20.70 31.81
CA LEU A 45 -3.49 20.15 33.07
C LEU A 45 -4.50 20.11 34.22
N THR A 46 -5.48 21.02 34.24
CA THR A 46 -6.56 21.04 35.24
C THR A 46 -7.54 19.88 35.12
N LEU A 47 -7.50 19.12 34.02
CA LEU A 47 -8.34 17.97 33.73
C LEU A 47 -7.68 16.64 34.13
N HIS A 48 -6.54 16.69 34.83
CA HIS A 48 -5.83 15.51 35.31
C HIS A 48 -5.67 15.50 36.83
N ASP A 49 -5.91 14.33 37.42
CA ASP A 49 -5.31 13.99 38.70
C ASP A 49 -3.82 13.69 38.46
N MET A 50 -2.98 14.71 38.64
CA MET A 50 -1.54 14.59 38.39
C MET A 50 -0.86 13.60 39.33
N SER A 51 -1.38 13.36 40.52
CA SER A 51 -0.81 12.37 41.45
C SER A 51 -1.08 10.96 40.93
N TRP A 52 -2.31 10.71 40.48
CA TRP A 52 -2.67 9.45 39.83
C TRP A 52 -1.87 9.23 38.55
N LEU A 53 -1.75 10.26 37.70
CA LEU A 53 -1.04 10.19 36.42
C LEU A 53 0.44 9.84 36.64
N GLN A 54 1.13 10.56 37.53
CA GLN A 54 2.53 10.29 37.87
C GLN A 54 2.76 8.88 38.43
N THR A 55 1.77 8.34 39.14
CA THR A 55 1.86 7.01 39.75
C THR A 55 1.64 5.89 38.73
N ASN A 56 0.63 6.03 37.87
CA ASN A 56 0.17 4.94 37.00
C ASN A 56 0.71 5.02 35.58
N TYR A 57 1.04 6.23 35.12
CA TYR A 57 1.50 6.53 33.75
C TYR A 57 2.67 7.53 33.77
N PRO A 58 3.78 7.22 34.48
CA PRO A 58 4.89 8.16 34.65
C PRO A 58 5.54 8.59 33.33
N ASN A 59 5.50 7.73 32.30
CA ASN A 59 6.06 8.02 30.98
C ASN A 59 5.18 8.97 30.16
N ASP A 60 3.89 9.04 30.46
CA ASP A 60 2.91 9.85 29.72
C ASP A 60 2.75 11.27 30.29
N VAL A 61 3.34 11.55 31.46
CA VAL A 61 3.33 12.90 32.06
C VAL A 61 3.93 13.95 31.12
N ALA A 62 5.02 13.62 30.41
CA ALA A 62 5.62 14.53 29.44
C ALA A 62 4.70 14.80 28.25
N GLN A 63 3.95 13.79 27.82
CA GLN A 63 2.99 13.89 26.73
C GLN A 63 1.80 14.78 27.11
N VAL A 64 1.17 14.55 28.27
CA VAL A 64 0.08 15.39 28.80
C VAL A 64 0.52 16.85 28.90
N ASN A 65 1.71 17.12 29.46
CA ASN A 65 2.24 18.48 29.50
C ASN A 65 2.38 19.12 28.11
N ASN A 66 2.84 18.35 27.12
CA ASN A 66 3.02 18.82 25.76
C ASN A 66 1.68 19.11 25.06
N TYR A 67 0.69 18.21 25.16
CA TYR A 67 -0.61 18.42 24.53
C TYR A 67 -1.45 19.50 25.20
N SER A 68 -1.36 19.66 26.52
CA SER A 68 -1.91 20.82 27.22
C SER A 68 -1.35 22.14 26.67
N GLN A 69 -0.04 22.22 26.41
CA GLN A 69 0.58 23.40 25.80
C GLN A 69 0.12 23.62 24.36
N ILE A 70 0.04 22.55 23.55
CA ILE A 70 -0.46 22.62 22.17
C ILE A 70 -1.91 23.11 22.15
N THR A 71 -2.75 22.60 23.05
CA THR A 71 -4.15 23.02 23.19
C THR A 71 -4.24 24.50 23.53
N GLN A 72 -3.48 24.94 24.53
CA GLN A 72 -3.43 26.35 24.94
C GLN A 72 -3.01 27.29 23.79
N ASN A 73 -2.02 26.88 23.00
CA ASN A 73 -1.39 27.75 22.02
C ASN A 73 -2.09 27.74 20.65
N ASN A 74 -2.63 26.59 20.24
CA ASN A 74 -2.94 26.34 18.82
C ASN A 74 -4.38 25.88 18.56
N PHE A 75 -5.06 25.23 19.52
CA PHE A 75 -6.34 24.56 19.26
C PHE A 75 -7.45 25.51 18.78
N SER A 76 -7.62 26.67 19.43
CA SER A 76 -8.64 27.65 19.01
C SER A 76 -8.40 28.20 17.60
N ALA A 77 -7.13 28.42 17.23
CA ALA A 77 -6.76 28.85 15.89
C ALA A 77 -7.03 27.72 14.87
N PHE A 78 -6.78 26.47 15.24
CA PHE A 78 -7.09 25.31 14.40
C PHE A 78 -8.59 25.16 14.14
N ILE A 79 -9.44 25.23 15.18
CA ILE A 79 -10.90 25.20 15.01
C ILE A 79 -11.38 26.37 14.12
N SER A 80 -10.78 27.56 14.27
CA SER A 80 -11.10 28.72 13.44
C SER A 80 -10.76 28.49 11.96
N GLU A 81 -9.63 27.85 11.68
CA GLU A 81 -9.28 27.46 10.31
C GLU A 81 -10.24 26.43 9.74
N LEU A 82 -10.57 25.39 10.51
CA LEU A 82 -11.51 24.36 10.06
C LEU A 82 -12.89 24.96 9.72
N LEU A 83 -13.35 25.92 10.53
CA LEU A 83 -14.55 26.73 10.25
C LEU A 83 -14.39 27.52 8.94
N HIS A 84 -13.26 28.21 8.76
CA HIS A 84 -12.96 28.96 7.55
C HIS A 84 -13.00 28.06 6.30
N GLN A 85 -12.35 26.90 6.34
CA GLN A 85 -12.38 25.91 5.25
C GLN A 85 -13.78 25.39 4.97
N SER A 86 -14.56 25.10 6.02
CA SER A 86 -15.93 24.59 5.88
C SER A 86 -16.85 25.54 5.09
N GLN A 87 -16.54 26.84 5.10
CA GLN A 87 -17.32 27.89 4.44
C GLN A 87 -16.79 28.23 3.03
N ASN A 88 -15.51 27.96 2.74
CA ASN A 88 -14.84 28.44 1.53
C ASN A 88 -14.46 27.33 0.53
N VAL A 89 -14.41 26.07 0.97
CA VAL A 89 -14.13 24.95 0.09
C VAL A 89 -15.30 24.70 -0.87
N THR A 90 -14.96 24.49 -2.14
CA THR A 90 -15.87 23.97 -3.17
C THR A 90 -15.36 22.60 -3.64
N PRO A 91 -16.23 21.57 -3.76
CA PRO A 91 -17.66 21.54 -3.41
C PRO A 91 -17.93 21.76 -1.92
N VAL A 92 -19.17 22.09 -1.54
CA VAL A 92 -19.52 22.42 -0.14
C VAL A 92 -19.09 21.32 0.84
N VAL A 93 -18.54 21.72 1.99
CA VAL A 93 -18.22 20.78 3.06
C VAL A 93 -19.52 20.30 3.71
N ALA A 94 -19.71 18.98 3.69
CA ALA A 94 -20.93 18.32 4.12
C ALA A 94 -20.81 17.68 5.51
N GLY A 95 -19.59 17.51 6.03
CA GLY A 95 -19.33 17.00 7.36
C GLY A 95 -17.87 17.13 7.78
N MET A 96 -17.65 17.12 9.09
CA MET A 96 -16.36 17.13 9.75
C MET A 96 -16.09 15.75 10.31
N LEU A 97 -15.18 14.98 9.72
CA LEU A 97 -14.80 13.67 10.23
C LEU A 97 -13.60 13.88 11.16
N GLN A 98 -13.70 13.40 12.40
CA GLN A 98 -12.61 13.37 13.37
C GLN A 98 -12.34 11.91 13.73
N MET A 99 -11.11 11.44 13.53
CA MET A 99 -10.76 10.01 13.51
C MET A 99 -10.33 9.48 14.89
N GLY A 100 -10.91 9.98 15.99
CA GLY A 100 -10.59 9.55 17.36
C GLY A 100 -9.38 10.26 17.93
N ASP A 101 -9.15 10.09 19.23
CA ASP A 101 -8.21 10.88 20.01
C ASP A 101 -8.50 12.39 19.87
N LEU A 102 -9.77 12.73 20.08
CA LEU A 102 -10.22 14.12 20.19
C LEU A 102 -9.66 14.75 21.48
N GLN A 103 -9.61 13.97 22.57
CA GLN A 103 -9.10 14.38 23.89
C GLN A 103 -7.93 13.50 24.33
N GLU A 104 -7.08 13.99 25.24
CA GLU A 104 -5.90 13.26 25.73
C GLU A 104 -6.23 12.09 26.70
N GLY A 105 -7.44 12.02 27.26
CA GLY A 105 -7.79 10.95 28.20
C GLY A 105 -6.97 11.04 29.50
N LEU A 106 -6.61 9.90 30.10
CA LEU A 106 -5.70 9.84 31.28
C LEU A 106 -6.05 10.79 32.45
N ALA A 107 -7.34 11.09 32.63
CA ALA A 107 -7.81 12.08 33.59
C ALA A 107 -7.63 11.63 35.06
N GLY A 108 -7.55 10.32 35.30
CA GLY A 108 -7.30 9.70 36.61
C GLY A 108 -8.51 9.48 37.51
N ASN A 109 -9.66 10.09 37.19
CA ASN A 109 -10.94 9.75 37.80
C ASN A 109 -12.12 10.10 36.88
N ILE A 110 -13.30 9.56 37.21
CA ILE A 110 -14.53 9.68 36.41
C ILE A 110 -14.99 11.14 36.27
N THR A 111 -14.85 11.95 37.32
CA THR A 111 -15.28 13.36 37.29
C THR A 111 -14.46 14.16 36.29
N LEU A 112 -13.13 14.02 36.35
CA LEU A 112 -12.23 14.72 35.44
C LEU A 112 -12.34 14.19 34.00
N ALA A 113 -12.52 12.87 33.81
CA ALA A 113 -12.77 12.31 32.48
C ALA A 113 -14.07 12.86 31.85
N THR A 114 -15.12 13.00 32.66
CA THR A 114 -16.39 13.60 32.23
C THR A 114 -16.21 15.08 31.88
N GLN A 115 -15.48 15.84 32.72
CA GLN A 115 -15.20 17.25 32.47
C GLN A 115 -14.37 17.45 31.19
N MET A 116 -13.36 16.60 30.98
CA MET A 116 -12.53 16.63 29.77
C MET A 116 -13.38 16.44 28.51
N ALA A 117 -14.26 15.44 28.49
CA ALA A 117 -15.17 15.20 27.36
C ALA A 117 -16.15 16.37 27.13
N GLN A 118 -16.63 17.00 28.20
CA GLN A 118 -17.51 18.17 28.10
C GLN A 118 -16.77 19.36 27.50
N GLU A 119 -15.57 19.68 27.99
CA GLU A 119 -14.77 20.79 27.50
C GLU A 119 -14.29 20.57 26.06
N ALA A 120 -13.87 19.35 25.71
CA ALA A 120 -13.51 18.98 24.35
C ALA A 120 -14.71 19.17 23.40
N ARG A 121 -15.88 18.64 23.73
CA ARG A 121 -17.13 18.84 22.98
C ARG A 121 -17.46 20.33 22.82
N ASP A 122 -17.43 21.09 23.91
CA ASP A 122 -17.84 22.49 23.90
C ASP A 122 -16.87 23.34 23.07
N SER A 123 -15.60 22.94 23.01
CA SER A 123 -14.59 23.59 22.16
C SER A 123 -14.83 23.41 20.65
N LEU A 124 -15.59 22.40 20.24
CA LEU A 124 -16.00 22.18 18.84
C LEU A 124 -17.20 23.06 18.43
N ARG A 125 -17.95 23.61 19.38
CA ARG A 125 -19.13 24.44 19.12
C ARG A 125 -18.72 25.88 18.81
N ALA A 126 -18.79 26.27 17.53
CA ALA A 126 -18.64 27.67 17.14
C ALA A 126 -20.01 28.41 17.15
N PRO A 127 -20.06 29.74 17.40
CA PRO A 127 -21.30 30.52 17.43
C PRO A 127 -22.08 30.55 16.10
N SER A 128 -21.40 30.27 14.99
CA SER A 128 -21.98 30.10 13.66
C SER A 128 -21.85 28.63 13.26
N PHE A 129 -22.99 27.93 13.18
CA PHE A 129 -23.07 26.48 12.96
C PHE A 129 -22.32 26.04 11.68
N ILE A 130 -21.56 24.95 11.81
CA ILE A 130 -20.71 24.30 10.80
C ILE A 130 -21.34 23.00 10.30
N PRO A 131 -20.81 22.38 9.23
CA PRO A 131 -21.18 21.01 8.87
C PRO A 131 -21.06 20.05 10.08
N PRO A 132 -21.90 19.01 10.16
CA PRO A 132 -22.00 18.17 11.35
C PRO A 132 -20.70 17.43 11.67
N TRP A 133 -20.40 17.32 12.97
CA TRP A 133 -19.29 16.50 13.47
C TRP A 133 -19.62 15.00 13.47
N ILE A 134 -18.69 14.21 12.93
CA ILE A 134 -18.71 12.75 12.90
C ILE A 134 -17.44 12.28 13.61
N LEU A 135 -17.60 11.75 14.82
CA LEU A 135 -16.48 11.45 15.72
C LEU A 135 -16.30 9.94 15.86
N VAL A 136 -15.08 9.47 15.60
CA VAL A 136 -14.66 8.09 15.88
C VAL A 136 -14.14 8.01 17.31
N LYS A 137 -14.27 6.85 17.96
CA LYS A 137 -13.63 6.58 19.26
C LYS A 137 -12.16 6.18 19.04
N GLY A 138 -11.23 6.86 19.71
CA GLY A 138 -9.80 6.51 19.75
C GLY A 138 -9.39 5.86 21.07
N ASN A 139 -8.08 5.59 21.24
CA ASN A 139 -7.59 4.92 22.44
C ASN A 139 -7.58 5.86 23.64
N HIS A 140 -7.38 7.16 23.42
CA HIS A 140 -7.42 8.14 24.50
C HIS A 140 -8.85 8.37 25.03
N GLU A 141 -9.88 8.07 24.23
CA GLU A 141 -11.27 8.04 24.72
C GLU A 141 -11.60 6.83 25.61
N VAL A 142 -10.74 5.80 25.71
CA VAL A 142 -10.98 4.62 26.56
C VAL A 142 -9.89 4.38 27.60
N THR A 143 -8.82 5.17 27.60
CA THR A 143 -7.69 4.99 28.50
C THR A 143 -7.92 5.74 29.83
N GLY A 144 -7.79 5.02 30.93
CA GLY A 144 -7.93 5.55 32.29
C GLY A 144 -9.36 5.52 32.84
N PRO A 145 -9.54 5.79 34.15
CA PRO A 145 -10.84 5.69 34.80
C PRO A 145 -11.87 6.66 34.23
N GLY A 146 -13.01 6.14 33.76
CA GLY A 146 -14.16 6.94 33.31
C GLY A 146 -14.11 7.43 31.86
N GLY A 147 -13.06 7.12 31.09
CA GLY A 147 -12.92 7.58 29.70
C GLY A 147 -14.05 7.06 28.80
N ALA A 148 -14.26 5.74 28.78
CA ALA A 148 -15.27 5.12 27.94
C ALA A 148 -16.70 5.57 28.31
N GLU A 149 -16.98 5.73 29.61
CA GLU A 149 -18.24 6.24 30.12
C GLU A 149 -18.46 7.71 29.72
N ALA A 150 -17.43 8.55 29.81
CA ALA A 150 -17.48 9.94 29.38
C ALA A 150 -17.75 10.04 27.88
N PHE A 151 -17.07 9.25 27.05
CA PHE A 151 -17.35 9.20 25.61
C PHE A 151 -18.81 8.82 25.32
N ASN A 152 -19.30 7.76 25.94
CA ASN A 152 -20.66 7.26 25.69
C ASN A 152 -21.75 8.22 26.19
N SER A 153 -21.51 8.95 27.29
CA SER A 153 -22.50 9.84 27.90
C SER A 153 -22.44 11.29 27.40
N ILE A 154 -21.31 11.72 26.84
CA ILE A 154 -21.08 13.11 26.42
C ILE A 154 -20.90 13.23 24.91
N ILE A 155 -20.00 12.42 24.32
CA ILE A 155 -19.58 12.56 22.92
C ILE A 155 -20.61 11.91 21.98
N LEU A 156 -21.04 10.68 22.24
CA LEU A 156 -22.04 10.02 21.38
C LEU A 156 -23.37 10.79 21.28
N PRO A 157 -23.97 11.31 22.37
CA PRO A 157 -25.17 12.13 22.26
C PRO A 157 -24.95 13.44 21.49
N PHE A 158 -23.75 14.02 21.58
CA PHE A 158 -23.38 15.18 20.77
C PHE A 158 -23.38 14.83 19.28
N VAL A 159 -22.72 13.76 18.87
CA VAL A 159 -22.73 13.29 17.47
C VAL A 159 -24.15 12.97 16.99
N ALA A 160 -24.97 12.33 17.81
CA ALA A 160 -26.37 12.05 17.50
C ALA A 160 -27.15 13.35 17.23
N SER A 161 -26.89 14.40 18.02
CA SER A 161 -27.51 15.72 17.82
C SER A 161 -27.01 16.43 16.56
N GLU A 162 -25.71 16.35 16.25
CA GLU A 162 -25.11 16.94 15.04
C GLU A 162 -25.70 16.30 13.77
N LEU A 163 -25.87 14.99 13.77
CA LEU A 163 -26.39 14.23 12.65
C LEU A 163 -27.92 14.15 12.62
N ASN A 164 -28.61 14.70 13.63
CA ASN A 164 -30.05 14.60 13.82
C ASN A 164 -30.56 13.15 13.63
N GLN A 165 -29.86 12.18 14.23
CA GLN A 165 -30.15 10.75 14.10
C GLN A 165 -29.95 10.03 15.43
N SER A 166 -30.65 8.91 15.61
CA SER A 166 -30.37 8.01 16.73
C SER A 166 -29.08 7.25 16.49
N ILE A 167 -28.17 7.27 17.46
CA ILE A 167 -26.89 6.54 17.44
C ILE A 167 -26.87 5.62 18.66
N PRO A 168 -27.20 4.32 18.51
CA PRO A 168 -27.38 3.41 19.64
C PRO A 168 -26.06 2.86 20.20
N GLY A 169 -24.93 3.12 19.53
CA GLY A 169 -23.63 2.56 19.90
C GLY A 169 -22.46 3.31 19.27
N THR A 170 -21.26 2.86 19.60
CA THR A 170 -19.99 3.48 19.22
C THR A 170 -19.57 3.15 17.79
N SER A 171 -20.01 2.00 17.28
CA SER A 171 -20.09 1.75 15.84
C SER A 171 -21.44 2.20 15.32
N TYR A 172 -21.45 3.08 14.32
CA TYR A 172 -22.68 3.63 13.75
C TYR A 172 -22.46 4.02 12.28
N ALA A 173 -23.55 4.27 11.56
CA ALA A 173 -23.48 4.75 10.19
C ALA A 173 -24.37 5.98 10.04
N THR A 174 -24.04 6.82 9.06
CA THR A 174 -24.87 7.93 8.62
C THR A 174 -24.80 8.08 7.11
N ARG A 175 -25.75 8.81 6.54
CA ARG A 175 -25.80 9.07 5.11
C ARG A 175 -26.03 10.55 4.85
N ILE A 176 -25.17 11.13 4.03
CA ILE A 176 -25.25 12.52 3.61
C ILE A 176 -25.30 12.54 2.07
N GLY A 177 -26.51 12.61 1.51
CA GLY A 177 -26.73 12.47 0.08
C GLY A 177 -26.41 11.05 -0.43
N ASP A 178 -25.51 10.95 -1.40
CA ASP A 178 -25.01 9.70 -1.98
C ASP A 178 -23.72 9.18 -1.32
N VAL A 179 -23.37 9.75 -0.16
CA VAL A 179 -22.21 9.34 0.63
C VAL A 179 -22.70 8.62 1.89
N GLN A 180 -22.34 7.34 2.03
CA GLN A 180 -22.50 6.60 3.28
C GLN A 180 -21.21 6.66 4.07
N ILE A 181 -21.31 7.02 5.34
CA ILE A 181 -20.17 7.08 6.28
C ILE A 181 -20.43 6.05 7.37
N ILE A 182 -19.49 5.14 7.54
CA ILE A 182 -19.57 4.02 8.49
C ILE A 182 -18.44 4.21 9.49
N VAL A 183 -18.81 4.49 10.74
CA VAL A 183 -17.89 4.68 11.86
C VAL A 183 -17.74 3.36 12.60
N ILE A 184 -16.49 2.92 12.74
CA ILE A 184 -16.12 1.67 13.40
C ILE A 184 -15.43 1.98 14.73
N ASP A 185 -15.98 1.44 15.82
CA ASP A 185 -15.27 1.29 17.07
C ASP A 185 -14.29 0.10 16.94
N CYS A 186 -13.02 0.41 16.71
CA CYS A 186 -11.98 -0.62 16.55
C CYS A 186 -11.62 -1.34 17.86
N TYR A 187 -12.15 -0.90 19.00
CA TYR A 187 -11.93 -1.54 20.31
C TYR A 187 -13.00 -2.60 20.61
N ASP A 188 -14.16 -2.55 19.95
CA ASP A 188 -15.11 -3.68 19.88
C ASP A 188 -14.82 -4.56 18.66
N ARG A 189 -13.64 -5.20 18.68
CA ARG A 189 -13.13 -6.03 17.58
C ARG A 189 -14.11 -7.12 17.13
N THR A 190 -14.92 -7.65 18.05
CA THR A 190 -15.90 -8.71 17.75
C THR A 190 -17.03 -8.23 16.85
N ASN A 191 -17.36 -6.95 16.92
CA ASN A 191 -18.48 -6.35 16.19
C ASN A 191 -18.06 -5.68 14.87
N VAL A 192 -16.76 -5.39 14.68
CA VAL A 192 -16.24 -4.71 13.47
C VAL A 192 -16.72 -5.35 12.18
N ILE A 193 -16.51 -6.67 11.99
CA ILE A 193 -16.88 -7.36 10.74
C ILE A 193 -18.40 -7.51 10.58
N PRO A 194 -19.16 -8.03 11.58
CA PRO A 194 -20.62 -8.13 11.47
C PRO A 194 -21.28 -6.79 11.16
N PHE A 195 -20.88 -5.72 11.87
CA PHE A 195 -21.41 -4.38 11.66
C PHE A 195 -21.07 -3.86 10.27
N LEU A 196 -19.79 -3.87 9.88
CA LEU A 196 -19.36 -3.37 8.58
C LEU A 196 -20.04 -4.11 7.42
N ARG A 197 -20.19 -5.43 7.53
CA ARG A 197 -20.89 -6.25 6.53
C ARG A 197 -22.34 -5.81 6.37
N SER A 198 -23.04 -5.61 7.49
CA SER A 198 -24.44 -5.15 7.46
C SER A 198 -24.59 -3.80 6.76
N GLN A 199 -23.64 -2.89 6.95
CA GLN A 199 -23.70 -1.54 6.41
C GLN A 199 -23.31 -1.48 4.93
N LEU A 200 -22.31 -2.26 4.51
CA LEU A 200 -21.82 -2.23 3.12
C LEU A 200 -22.68 -3.04 2.16
N THR A 201 -23.14 -4.24 2.55
CA THR A 201 -23.90 -5.12 1.65
C THR A 201 -25.26 -4.52 1.25
N GLY A 202 -25.89 -3.74 2.13
CA GLY A 202 -27.16 -3.08 1.87
C GLY A 202 -27.07 -1.71 1.19
N SER A 203 -25.87 -1.23 0.85
CA SER A 203 -25.67 0.17 0.46
C SER A 203 -25.61 0.42 -1.04
N ASP A 204 -26.56 1.22 -1.51
CA ASP A 204 -26.62 1.80 -2.85
C ASP A 204 -25.86 3.15 -2.96
N ALA A 205 -25.23 3.63 -1.88
CA ALA A 205 -24.52 4.91 -1.90
C ALA A 205 -23.41 4.92 -2.96
N ARG A 206 -23.22 6.04 -3.67
CA ARG A 206 -22.14 6.14 -4.66
C ARG A 206 -20.78 6.06 -3.98
N PHE A 207 -20.64 6.74 -2.85
CA PHE A 207 -19.42 6.76 -2.05
C PHE A 207 -19.66 6.07 -0.71
N LYS A 208 -18.71 5.21 -0.33
CA LYS A 208 -18.65 4.61 1.00
C LYS A 208 -17.36 5.03 1.66
N ILE A 209 -17.47 5.65 2.82
CA ILE A 209 -16.34 6.03 3.68
C ILE A 209 -16.43 5.20 4.94
N VAL A 210 -15.35 4.49 5.27
CA VAL A 210 -15.20 3.76 6.53
C VAL A 210 -14.21 4.54 7.39
N ALA A 211 -14.72 5.13 8.47
CA ALA A 211 -13.93 5.89 9.43
C ALA A 211 -13.63 5.01 10.65
N THR A 212 -12.36 4.97 11.03
CA THR A 212 -11.87 4.20 12.18
C THR A 212 -10.67 4.92 12.78
N HIS A 213 -10.32 4.64 14.03
CA HIS A 213 -9.17 5.29 14.64
C HIS A 213 -7.87 4.57 14.24
N MET A 214 -7.74 3.30 14.62
CA MET A 214 -6.63 2.46 14.17
C MET A 214 -6.75 2.16 12.66
N PRO A 215 -5.65 2.17 11.90
CA PRO A 215 -5.71 1.84 10.48
C PRO A 215 -6.10 0.38 10.24
N VAL A 216 -6.50 0.07 9.00
CA VAL A 216 -6.71 -1.31 8.52
C VAL A 216 -5.54 -1.82 7.69
N ILE A 217 -4.69 -0.93 7.17
CA ILE A 217 -3.40 -1.22 6.54
C ILE A 217 -2.31 -0.55 7.39
N PRO A 218 -1.30 -1.28 7.89
CA PRO A 218 -0.22 -0.66 8.65
C PRO A 218 0.53 0.34 7.76
N VAL A 219 0.96 1.46 8.33
CA VAL A 219 1.69 2.50 7.60
C VAL A 219 3.06 2.80 8.20
N THR A 220 3.44 2.15 9.30
CA THR A 220 4.74 2.31 9.97
C THR A 220 5.32 0.95 10.40
N ALA A 221 6.54 0.95 10.95
CA ALA A 221 7.18 -0.28 11.44
C ALA A 221 6.50 -0.86 12.69
N ARG A 222 5.64 -0.08 13.37
CA ARG A 222 4.88 -0.55 14.53
C ARG A 222 3.84 -1.63 14.22
N LEU A 223 3.40 -1.70 12.95
CA LEU A 223 2.36 -2.60 12.46
C LEU A 223 0.97 -2.46 13.12
N TRP A 224 0.72 -1.36 13.84
CA TRP A 224 -0.58 -1.14 14.46
C TRP A 224 -1.68 -1.08 13.40
N HIS A 225 -2.64 -2.01 13.49
CA HIS A 225 -3.88 -2.03 12.74
C HIS A 225 -4.93 -2.87 13.47
N ILE A 226 -6.23 -2.71 13.15
CA ILE A 226 -7.36 -3.27 13.93
C ILE A 226 -7.19 -4.78 14.29
N PHE A 227 -6.80 -5.58 13.30
CA PHE A 227 -6.63 -7.04 13.43
C PHE A 227 -5.16 -7.50 13.33
N GLN A 228 -4.22 -6.79 13.96
CA GLN A 228 -2.79 -7.15 13.93
C GLN A 228 -2.51 -8.60 14.38
N ASP A 229 -3.31 -9.11 15.32
CA ASP A 229 -3.15 -10.44 15.92
C ASP A 229 -4.15 -11.47 15.37
N ASP A 230 -4.93 -11.13 14.33
CA ASP A 230 -6.01 -11.98 13.79
C ASP A 230 -6.05 -11.92 12.25
N ALA A 231 -5.22 -12.75 11.61
CA ALA A 231 -5.07 -12.78 10.16
C ALA A 231 -6.39 -13.12 9.42
N ALA A 232 -7.24 -13.98 9.98
CA ALA A 232 -8.47 -14.40 9.32
C ALA A 232 -9.50 -13.26 9.26
N ASN A 233 -9.68 -12.55 10.38
CA ASN A 233 -10.53 -11.37 10.40
C ASN A 233 -9.90 -10.20 9.63
N ARG A 234 -8.57 -10.09 9.62
CA ARG A 234 -7.84 -9.12 8.79
C ARG A 234 -8.19 -9.30 7.31
N ASP A 235 -8.07 -10.51 6.77
CA ASP A 235 -8.35 -10.80 5.36
C ASP A 235 -9.83 -10.56 5.04
N THR A 236 -10.72 -10.96 5.94
CA THR A 236 -12.17 -10.72 5.81
C THR A 236 -12.48 -9.23 5.74
N LEU A 237 -11.87 -8.41 6.60
CA LEU A 237 -12.03 -6.96 6.62
C LEU A 237 -11.56 -6.33 5.30
N LEU A 238 -10.35 -6.64 4.85
CA LEU A 238 -9.79 -6.07 3.62
C LEU A 238 -10.61 -6.45 2.38
N ASN A 239 -11.01 -7.71 2.26
CA ASN A 239 -11.83 -8.17 1.15
C ASN A 239 -13.21 -7.49 1.13
N LEU A 240 -13.82 -7.32 2.31
CA LEU A 240 -15.11 -6.63 2.43
C LEU A 240 -15.01 -5.15 2.01
N LEU A 241 -13.95 -4.45 2.43
CA LEU A 241 -13.70 -3.07 2.01
C LEU A 241 -13.50 -2.96 0.49
N ALA A 242 -12.70 -3.86 -0.10
CA ALA A 242 -12.41 -3.86 -1.52
C ALA A 242 -13.64 -4.17 -2.39
N MET A 243 -14.42 -5.22 -2.04
CA MET A 243 -15.65 -5.59 -2.76
C MET A 243 -16.63 -4.42 -2.89
N HIS A 244 -16.68 -3.56 -1.87
CA HIS A 244 -17.59 -2.41 -1.84
C HIS A 244 -16.90 -1.07 -2.19
N LYS A 245 -15.62 -1.11 -2.62
CA LYS A 245 -14.81 0.05 -2.98
C LYS A 245 -14.82 1.15 -1.90
N ALA A 246 -14.85 0.74 -0.64
CA ALA A 246 -14.93 1.66 0.50
C ALA A 246 -13.58 2.36 0.73
N LEU A 247 -13.61 3.69 0.81
CA LEU A 247 -12.45 4.49 1.20
C LEU A 247 -12.31 4.42 2.72
N VAL A 248 -11.11 4.08 3.22
CA VAL A 248 -10.84 4.09 4.65
C VAL A 248 -10.21 5.42 5.06
N VAL A 249 -10.68 6.02 6.14
CA VAL A 249 -10.06 7.20 6.76
C VAL A 249 -9.74 6.90 8.24
N CYS A 250 -8.53 7.25 8.69
CA CYS A 250 -8.04 6.93 10.03
C CYS A 250 -7.05 7.94 10.63
N GLY A 251 -6.64 7.71 11.89
CA GLY A 251 -5.68 8.52 12.66
C GLY A 251 -4.65 7.64 13.37
N HIS A 252 -4.50 7.79 14.69
CA HIS A 252 -3.73 6.96 15.63
C HIS A 252 -2.20 7.14 15.62
N LEU A 253 -1.56 7.20 14.46
CA LEU A 253 -0.08 7.18 14.38
C LEU A 253 0.56 8.58 14.30
N HIS A 254 -0.25 9.64 14.27
CA HIS A 254 0.21 11.03 14.15
C HIS A 254 1.07 11.25 12.89
N LYS A 255 0.74 10.54 11.81
CA LYS A 255 1.35 10.70 10.48
C LYS A 255 0.28 10.96 9.44
N TYR A 256 0.61 11.79 8.46
CA TYR A 256 -0.14 11.81 7.22
C TYR A 256 0.26 10.59 6.39
N SER A 257 -0.70 9.85 5.83
CA SER A 257 -0.40 8.76 4.89
C SER A 257 -1.53 8.52 3.89
N VAL A 258 -1.16 8.12 2.68
CA VAL A 258 -2.08 7.48 1.72
C VAL A 258 -1.46 6.17 1.29
N VAL A 259 -2.21 5.09 1.42
CA VAL A 259 -1.76 3.75 1.04
C VAL A 259 -2.84 3.03 0.23
N SER A 260 -2.42 2.36 -0.83
CA SER A 260 -3.26 1.44 -1.60
C SER A 260 -2.69 0.03 -1.53
N ARG A 261 -3.54 -0.91 -1.11
CA ARG A 261 -3.22 -2.33 -1.00
C ARG A 261 -4.13 -3.14 -1.91
N ALA A 262 -3.55 -3.98 -2.75
CA ALA A 262 -4.29 -4.92 -3.59
C ALA A 262 -4.98 -6.02 -2.76
N THR A 263 -6.13 -6.46 -3.26
CA THR A 263 -6.87 -7.65 -2.81
C THR A 263 -7.43 -8.37 -4.04
N PRO A 264 -7.94 -9.62 -3.91
CA PRO A 264 -8.63 -10.30 -5.00
C PRO A 264 -9.85 -9.55 -5.56
N TYR A 265 -10.40 -8.58 -4.82
CA TYR A 265 -11.61 -7.82 -5.19
C TYR A 265 -11.32 -6.38 -5.61
N GLY A 266 -10.04 -6.02 -5.80
CA GLY A 266 -9.59 -4.67 -6.09
C GLY A 266 -8.86 -4.02 -4.91
N PRO A 267 -8.42 -2.76 -5.04
CA PRO A 267 -7.61 -2.10 -4.04
C PRO A 267 -8.44 -1.63 -2.84
N VAL A 268 -7.86 -1.76 -1.64
CA VAL A 268 -8.27 -0.98 -0.46
C VAL A 268 -7.42 0.28 -0.44
N VAL A 269 -8.07 1.44 -0.38
CA VAL A 269 -7.41 2.76 -0.26
C VAL A 269 -7.66 3.29 1.14
N GLN A 270 -6.59 3.68 1.82
CA GLN A 270 -6.64 4.25 3.17
C GLN A 270 -5.94 5.60 3.20
N VAL A 271 -6.57 6.56 3.85
CA VAL A 271 -6.02 7.87 4.18
C VAL A 271 -5.88 7.96 5.69
N MET A 272 -4.70 8.36 6.16
CA MET A 272 -4.45 8.72 7.54
C MET A 272 -4.22 10.22 7.65
N ALA A 273 -4.95 10.86 8.56
CA ALA A 273 -4.75 12.26 8.92
C ALA A 273 -4.05 12.35 10.28
N ALA A 274 -3.34 13.44 10.53
CA ALA A 274 -2.70 13.73 11.80
C ALA A 274 -2.91 15.20 12.14
N SER A 275 -3.53 15.50 13.27
CA SER A 275 -3.98 16.86 13.59
C SER A 275 -3.42 17.40 14.91
N VAL A 276 -2.31 16.84 15.38
CA VAL A 276 -1.53 17.36 16.50
C VAL A 276 -0.76 18.59 16.03
N ILE A 277 -1.43 19.74 16.02
CA ILE A 277 -0.86 21.01 15.51
C ILE A 277 0.15 21.58 16.51
N SER A 278 1.34 21.01 16.57
CA SER A 278 2.43 21.50 17.42
C SER A 278 3.13 22.74 16.85
N ASP A 279 3.15 22.87 15.52
CA ASP A 279 3.69 24.01 14.78
C ASP A 279 2.63 24.53 13.79
N ARG A 280 2.23 25.80 13.99
CA ARG A 280 1.22 26.47 13.18
C ARG A 280 1.68 26.73 11.75
N ASN A 281 2.97 26.95 11.56
CA ASN A 281 3.60 27.39 10.31
C ASN A 281 4.35 26.25 9.63
N ARG A 282 3.97 25.00 9.94
CA ARG A 282 4.55 23.82 9.32
C ARG A 282 4.21 23.81 7.83
N HIS A 283 5.23 23.88 6.98
CA HIS A 283 5.08 23.82 5.51
C HIS A 283 5.74 22.60 4.86
N THR A 284 6.72 22.00 5.52
CA THR A 284 7.47 20.84 5.02
C THR A 284 7.48 19.72 6.07
N PRO A 285 7.43 18.45 5.65
CA PRO A 285 7.45 17.35 6.61
C PRO A 285 8.86 17.15 7.18
N SER A 286 8.97 16.61 8.40
CA SER A 286 10.27 16.20 8.96
C SER A 286 10.92 15.12 8.09
N TYR A 287 10.11 14.24 7.50
CA TYR A 287 10.51 13.25 6.52
C TYR A 287 9.30 12.84 5.66
N TYR A 288 9.60 12.35 4.45
CA TYR A 288 8.61 11.87 3.48
C TYR A 288 9.09 10.55 2.89
N VAL A 289 8.20 9.55 2.84
CA VAL A 289 8.52 8.20 2.40
C VAL A 289 7.51 7.77 1.35
N THR A 290 7.98 7.25 0.21
CA THR A 290 7.14 6.75 -0.90
C THR A 290 7.25 5.25 -1.13
N SER A 291 8.07 4.56 -0.33
CA SER A 291 8.31 3.13 -0.47
C SER A 291 7.93 2.43 0.82
N PHE A 292 6.96 1.52 0.73
CA PHE A 292 6.60 0.64 1.83
C PHE A 292 7.52 -0.58 1.83
N GLY A 293 8.07 -0.92 2.99
CA GLY A 293 8.91 -2.11 3.12
C GLY A 293 9.80 -2.08 4.36
N PRO A 294 10.79 -2.99 4.43
CA PRO A 294 11.66 -3.16 5.60
C PRO A 294 12.43 -1.91 6.03
N SER A 295 12.66 -0.96 5.13
CA SER A 295 13.32 0.32 5.43
C SER A 295 12.50 1.21 6.36
N LEU A 296 11.21 0.94 6.56
CA LEU A 296 10.42 1.66 7.57
C LEU A 296 10.96 1.43 8.99
N VAL A 297 11.65 0.31 9.25
CA VAL A 297 12.31 0.05 10.54
C VAL A 297 13.42 1.05 10.81
N ASP A 298 14.06 1.61 9.78
CA ASP A 298 15.14 2.58 9.95
C ASP A 298 14.63 3.93 10.51
N LEU A 299 13.33 4.23 10.33
CA LEU A 299 12.66 5.41 10.91
C LEU A 299 12.19 5.17 12.35
N GLU A 300 11.99 3.92 12.73
CA GLU A 300 11.49 3.54 14.05
C GLU A 300 12.25 2.30 14.57
N PRO A 301 13.55 2.44 14.89
CA PRO A 301 14.45 1.31 15.16
C PRO A 301 14.07 0.49 16.40
N GLY A 302 13.12 0.96 17.21
CA GLY A 302 12.53 0.19 18.31
C GLY A 302 11.59 -0.95 17.88
N TYR A 303 11.28 -1.08 16.58
CA TYR A 303 10.33 -2.08 16.06
C TYR A 303 10.97 -2.95 14.96
N ASP A 304 11.41 -4.17 15.30
CA ASP A 304 12.03 -5.10 14.35
C ASP A 304 11.00 -5.96 13.59
N ASN A 305 10.28 -5.33 12.66
CA ASN A 305 9.19 -5.95 11.89
C ASN A 305 9.52 -6.17 10.40
N LYS A 306 10.81 -6.31 10.06
CA LYS A 306 11.28 -6.40 8.66
C LYS A 306 10.64 -7.53 7.86
N SER A 307 10.42 -8.69 8.47
CA SER A 307 9.83 -9.86 7.82
C SER A 307 8.38 -9.62 7.38
N TYR A 308 7.54 -9.08 8.27
CA TYR A 308 6.16 -8.72 7.96
C TYR A 308 6.10 -7.67 6.86
N LEU A 309 6.89 -6.59 6.99
CA LEU A 309 6.93 -5.51 6.00
C LEU A 309 7.34 -6.00 4.62
N THR A 310 8.26 -6.97 4.53
CA THR A 310 8.66 -7.60 3.26
C THR A 310 7.49 -8.33 2.59
N ILE A 311 6.68 -9.02 3.39
CA ILE A 311 5.52 -9.79 2.88
C ILE A 311 4.40 -8.83 2.47
N GLU A 312 4.05 -7.88 3.34
CA GLU A 312 2.96 -6.93 3.09
C GLU A 312 3.27 -6.01 1.91
N ALA A 313 4.54 -5.62 1.70
CA ALA A 313 4.98 -4.82 0.55
C ALA A 313 4.60 -5.43 -0.80
N ARG A 314 4.47 -6.76 -0.91
CA ARG A 314 4.04 -7.45 -2.15
C ARG A 314 2.61 -7.07 -2.57
N SER A 315 1.80 -6.67 -1.60
CA SER A 315 0.40 -6.26 -1.80
C SER A 315 0.24 -4.75 -1.90
N ILE A 316 1.24 -3.96 -1.51
CA ILE A 316 1.18 -2.50 -1.59
C ILE A 316 1.42 -2.05 -3.04
N ARG A 317 0.55 -1.18 -3.55
CA ARG A 317 0.61 -0.63 -4.92
C ARG A 317 1.07 0.81 -4.94
N SER A 318 0.62 1.59 -3.96
CA SER A 318 1.09 2.94 -3.73
C SER A 318 1.17 3.20 -2.24
N TYR A 319 2.16 3.98 -1.85
CA TYR A 319 2.36 4.35 -0.46
C TYR A 319 3.01 5.73 -0.42
N ARG A 320 2.49 6.57 0.46
CA ARG A 320 3.15 7.78 0.91
C ARG A 320 2.89 7.97 2.38
N MET A 321 3.89 8.45 3.11
CA MET A 321 3.77 8.82 4.51
C MET A 321 4.65 10.02 4.80
N ALA A 322 4.14 10.95 5.59
CA ALA A 322 4.87 12.10 6.07
C ALA A 322 4.62 12.33 7.56
N GLU A 323 5.64 12.78 8.28
CA GLU A 323 5.41 13.46 9.57
C GLU A 323 4.97 14.90 9.30
N MET A 324 3.66 15.04 9.03
CA MET A 324 3.03 16.31 8.70
C MET A 324 1.73 16.47 9.51
N PRO A 325 1.73 17.25 10.59
CA PRO A 325 0.50 17.63 11.25
C PRO A 325 -0.31 18.60 10.38
N GLY A 326 -1.63 18.53 10.45
CA GLY A 326 -2.54 19.33 9.67
C GLY A 326 -3.93 18.69 9.56
N TYR A 327 -4.56 18.80 8.40
CA TYR A 327 -5.86 18.20 8.10
C TYR A 327 -5.95 17.95 6.59
N ALA A 328 -7.01 17.28 6.15
CA ALA A 328 -7.27 17.11 4.72
C ALA A 328 -8.71 17.43 4.36
N VAL A 329 -8.95 17.76 3.10
CA VAL A 329 -10.27 17.95 2.51
C VAL A 329 -10.46 16.88 1.45
N LEU A 330 -11.35 15.92 1.72
CA LEU A 330 -11.79 14.91 0.76
C LEU A 330 -12.92 15.49 -0.09
N LYS A 331 -12.68 15.63 -1.40
CA LYS A 331 -13.63 16.11 -2.40
C LYS A 331 -14.14 14.94 -3.23
N LEU A 332 -15.45 14.80 -3.31
CA LEU A 332 -16.16 13.74 -4.03
C LEU A 332 -16.95 14.35 -5.17
N ASN A 333 -16.66 13.92 -6.40
CA ASN A 333 -17.41 14.36 -7.57
C ASN A 333 -18.54 13.37 -7.87
N GLY A 334 -19.77 13.80 -7.63
CA GLY A 334 -20.96 12.99 -7.74
C GLY A 334 -21.24 12.48 -9.16
N THR A 335 -20.80 13.20 -10.18
CA THR A 335 -21.04 12.82 -11.58
C THR A 335 -20.06 11.74 -12.06
N THR A 336 -18.77 11.99 -11.88
CA THR A 336 -17.68 11.13 -12.39
C THR A 336 -17.29 10.02 -11.42
N GLY A 337 -17.56 10.19 -10.12
CA GLY A 337 -17.06 9.28 -9.07
C GLY A 337 -15.62 9.58 -8.67
N ALA A 338 -15.03 10.66 -9.20
CA ALA A 338 -13.67 11.05 -8.83
C ALA A 338 -13.58 11.42 -7.35
N ARG A 339 -12.45 11.07 -6.74
CA ARG A 339 -12.13 11.32 -5.33
C ARG A 339 -10.81 12.05 -5.28
N ARG A 340 -10.78 13.22 -4.66
CA ARG A 340 -9.57 14.04 -4.52
C ARG A 340 -9.35 14.37 -3.05
N LEU A 341 -8.10 14.32 -2.61
CA LEU A 341 -7.69 14.70 -1.26
C LEU A 341 -6.77 15.90 -1.34
N ASP A 342 -7.19 17.03 -0.78
CA ASP A 342 -6.33 18.21 -0.61
C ASP A 342 -5.80 18.20 0.82
N VAL A 343 -4.48 18.12 1.00
CA VAL A 343 -3.82 17.99 2.30
C VAL A 343 -3.21 19.31 2.68
N PHE A 344 -3.50 19.77 3.88
CA PHE A 344 -3.07 21.05 4.43
C PHE A 344 -2.13 20.79 5.60
N ALA A 345 -0.99 21.48 5.64
CA ALA A 345 -0.02 21.37 6.72
C ALA A 345 -0.21 22.47 7.77
N GLY A 346 0.06 22.16 9.04
CA GLY A 346 -0.09 23.10 10.16
C GLY A 346 -1.53 23.63 10.26
N LEU A 347 -1.67 24.96 10.33
CA LEU A 347 -2.98 25.63 10.27
C LEU A 347 -3.49 25.88 8.84
N GLY A 348 -2.97 25.17 7.84
CA GLY A 348 -3.56 25.15 6.50
C GLY A 348 -3.44 26.43 5.67
N GLU A 349 -2.53 27.35 6.03
CA GLU A 349 -2.21 28.50 5.17
C GLU A 349 -1.77 28.08 3.76
N PHE A 350 -1.20 26.87 3.62
CA PHE A 350 -0.74 26.33 2.35
C PHE A 350 -1.23 24.90 2.12
N LEU A 351 -1.69 24.65 0.89
CA LEU A 351 -1.92 23.31 0.37
C LEU A 351 -0.55 22.60 0.24
N TYR A 352 -0.38 21.52 0.99
CA TYR A 352 0.84 20.71 0.96
C TYR A 352 0.85 19.79 -0.28
N GLU A 353 -0.20 19.00 -0.48
CA GLU A 353 -0.35 18.19 -1.68
C GLU A 353 -1.81 17.94 -2.04
N THR A 354 -2.03 17.60 -3.31
CA THR A 354 -3.30 17.04 -3.80
C THR A 354 -3.05 15.61 -4.24
N VAL A 355 -3.91 14.70 -3.80
CA VAL A 355 -3.87 13.28 -4.19
C VAL A 355 -5.17 12.90 -4.89
N ASP A 356 -5.07 12.27 -6.06
CA ASP A 356 -6.20 11.62 -6.70
C ASP A 356 -6.39 10.21 -6.10
N LEU A 357 -7.52 10.01 -5.42
CA LEU A 357 -7.93 8.75 -4.80
C LEU A 357 -8.89 7.94 -5.67
N SER A 358 -9.11 8.38 -6.91
CA SER A 358 -9.96 7.69 -7.88
C SER A 358 -9.33 6.34 -8.26
N THR A 359 -10.20 5.40 -8.65
CA THR A 359 -9.76 4.08 -9.07
C THR A 359 -10.37 3.76 -10.42
N PHE A 360 -9.59 3.18 -11.32
CA PHE A 360 -9.95 2.96 -12.71
C PHE A 360 -9.72 1.51 -13.12
N GLY A 361 -10.60 0.96 -13.95
CA GLY A 361 -10.39 -0.32 -14.63
C GLY A 361 -9.45 -0.20 -15.82
N LEU A 362 -8.71 -1.29 -16.08
CA LEU A 362 -7.98 -1.50 -17.33
C LEU A 362 -8.54 -2.74 -18.01
N HIS A 363 -9.32 -2.54 -19.07
CA HIS A 363 -9.77 -3.61 -19.94
C HIS A 363 -8.69 -3.94 -20.97
N ALA A 364 -8.45 -5.22 -21.20
CA ALA A 364 -7.49 -5.68 -22.19
C ALA A 364 -8.10 -6.73 -23.10
N ASP A 365 -8.04 -6.47 -24.39
CA ASP A 365 -8.56 -7.32 -25.45
C ASP A 365 -7.45 -7.82 -26.36
N THR A 366 -7.68 -8.94 -27.03
CA THR A 366 -6.78 -9.45 -28.08
C THR A 366 -7.55 -9.65 -29.37
N SER A 367 -6.96 -9.24 -30.50
CA SER A 367 -7.41 -9.69 -31.82
C SER A 367 -6.40 -10.69 -32.37
N GLY A 368 -6.84 -11.89 -32.77
CA GLY A 368 -5.94 -13.00 -33.08
C GLY A 368 -5.58 -13.82 -31.83
N MET A 369 -4.58 -14.70 -31.94
CA MET A 369 -4.20 -15.60 -30.84
C MET A 369 -2.95 -15.10 -30.10
N GLY A 370 -3.13 -14.79 -28.82
CA GLY A 370 -2.09 -14.37 -27.89
C GLY A 370 -2.70 -14.00 -26.55
N GLU A 371 -1.89 -13.50 -25.65
CA GLU A 371 -2.30 -13.02 -24.33
C GLU A 371 -1.67 -11.65 -24.03
N ILE A 372 -2.29 -10.92 -23.12
CA ILE A 372 -1.74 -9.70 -22.53
C ILE A 372 -1.40 -10.00 -21.07
N VAL A 373 -0.13 -9.89 -20.73
CA VAL A 373 0.35 -10.01 -19.34
C VAL A 373 0.49 -8.61 -18.75
N MET A 374 -0.08 -8.39 -17.57
CA MET A 374 0.00 -7.12 -16.85
C MET A 374 0.85 -7.23 -15.58
N SER A 375 1.53 -6.14 -15.23
CA SER A 375 2.20 -5.99 -13.95
C SER A 375 2.03 -4.56 -13.43
N PRO A 376 1.32 -4.35 -12.30
CA PRO A 376 0.60 -5.36 -11.52
C PRO A 376 -0.63 -5.92 -12.26
N ASN A 377 -0.99 -7.18 -11.97
CA ASN A 377 -2.15 -7.86 -12.57
C ASN A 377 -3.39 -7.71 -11.66
N ASP A 378 -3.94 -6.50 -11.60
CA ASP A 378 -5.14 -6.18 -10.83
C ASP A 378 -6.29 -5.80 -11.80
N SER A 379 -7.54 -5.92 -11.35
CA SER A 379 -8.72 -5.53 -12.17
C SER A 379 -9.04 -4.03 -12.10
N VAL A 380 -8.53 -3.36 -11.07
CA VAL A 380 -8.79 -1.94 -10.76
C VAL A 380 -7.52 -1.34 -10.16
N PHE A 381 -7.18 -0.13 -10.57
CA PHE A 381 -5.94 0.56 -10.21
C PHE A 381 -6.24 1.93 -9.62
N LEU A 382 -5.43 2.39 -8.65
CA LEU A 382 -5.48 3.78 -8.21
C LEU A 382 -5.03 4.72 -9.34
N ALA A 383 -5.53 5.95 -9.34
CA ALA A 383 -5.02 7.01 -10.20
C ALA A 383 -3.47 7.09 -10.15
N GLU A 384 -2.87 7.42 -11.30
CA GLU A 384 -1.42 7.53 -11.52
C GLU A 384 -0.63 6.21 -11.47
N THR A 385 -1.29 5.08 -11.18
CA THR A 385 -0.64 3.77 -11.26
C THR A 385 -0.09 3.53 -12.67
N LYS A 386 1.17 3.08 -12.74
CA LYS A 386 1.82 2.65 -13.98
C LYS A 386 1.68 1.14 -14.10
N VAL A 387 0.98 0.67 -15.13
CA VAL A 387 0.78 -0.76 -15.41
C VAL A 387 1.64 -1.14 -16.60
N ALA A 388 2.66 -1.98 -16.38
CA ALA A 388 3.43 -2.57 -17.46
C ALA A 388 2.59 -3.64 -18.14
N VAL A 389 2.52 -3.61 -19.47
CA VAL A 389 1.77 -4.56 -20.28
C VAL A 389 2.67 -5.20 -21.32
N ARG A 390 2.55 -6.52 -21.48
CA ARG A 390 3.33 -7.30 -22.45
C ARG A 390 2.39 -8.15 -23.28
N ALA A 391 2.43 -7.98 -24.59
CA ALA A 391 1.77 -8.87 -25.52
C ALA A 391 2.62 -10.14 -25.71
N VAL A 392 2.01 -11.31 -25.57
CA VAL A 392 2.67 -12.60 -25.75
C VAL A 392 1.91 -13.37 -26.84
N PRO A 393 2.46 -13.44 -28.07
CA PRO A 393 1.81 -14.17 -29.15
C PRO A 393 1.68 -15.67 -28.84
N ALA A 394 0.58 -16.30 -29.26
CA ALA A 394 0.48 -17.75 -29.26
C ALA A 394 1.50 -18.36 -30.24
N LEU A 395 1.78 -19.67 -30.13
CA LEU A 395 2.64 -20.36 -31.09
C LEU A 395 2.03 -20.26 -32.50
N GLY A 396 2.81 -19.84 -33.49
CA GLY A 396 2.35 -19.58 -34.86
C GLY A 396 1.85 -18.16 -35.11
N TRP A 397 1.90 -17.27 -34.11
CA TRP A 397 1.40 -15.90 -34.21
C TRP A 397 2.50 -14.89 -33.89
N LYS A 398 2.34 -13.66 -34.39
CA LYS A 398 3.21 -12.53 -34.11
C LYS A 398 2.40 -11.35 -33.59
N PHE A 399 3.04 -10.49 -32.80
CA PHE A 399 2.44 -9.24 -32.33
C PHE A 399 2.60 -8.16 -33.41
N ASP A 400 1.49 -7.54 -33.80
CA ASP A 400 1.45 -6.48 -34.82
C ASP A 400 1.40 -5.07 -34.21
N GLY A 401 0.88 -4.91 -32.99
CA GLY A 401 0.82 -3.62 -32.31
C GLY A 401 -0.32 -3.49 -31.30
N TRP A 402 -0.27 -2.41 -30.53
CA TRP A 402 -1.31 -2.00 -29.58
C TRP A 402 -2.32 -1.05 -30.23
N SER A 403 -3.54 -1.04 -29.70
CA SER A 403 -4.57 -0.05 -30.00
C SER A 403 -5.39 0.29 -28.74
N GLY A 404 -6.29 1.28 -28.86
CA GLY A 404 -7.09 1.80 -27.74
C GLY A 404 -6.31 2.89 -26.98
N SER A 405 -6.04 2.65 -25.70
CA SER A 405 -5.30 3.58 -24.83
C SER A 405 -3.77 3.49 -25.00
N LEU A 406 -3.31 2.56 -25.82
CA LEU A 406 -1.93 2.41 -26.28
C LEU A 406 -1.90 2.44 -27.81
N SER A 407 -0.70 2.58 -28.38
CA SER A 407 -0.50 2.60 -29.84
C SER A 407 0.90 2.16 -30.22
N GLY A 408 1.07 1.65 -31.44
CA GLY A 408 2.39 1.28 -31.97
C GLY A 408 2.83 -0.12 -31.55
N THR A 409 4.12 -0.42 -31.72
CA THR A 409 4.67 -1.79 -31.61
C THR A 409 5.58 -2.00 -30.41
N LEU A 410 5.69 -1.01 -29.51
CA LEU A 410 6.51 -1.14 -28.31
C LEU A 410 5.96 -2.27 -27.43
N ASN A 411 6.79 -3.27 -27.12
CA ASN A 411 6.36 -4.42 -26.31
C ASN A 411 7.56 -4.95 -25.52
N PRO A 412 7.54 -4.89 -24.16
CA PRO A 412 6.45 -4.39 -23.32
C PRO A 412 6.23 -2.86 -23.41
N ASP A 413 5.04 -2.39 -23.06
CA ASP A 413 4.66 -0.98 -22.96
C ASP A 413 4.08 -0.65 -21.57
N THR A 414 3.77 0.62 -21.27
CA THR A 414 3.24 1.07 -19.97
C THR A 414 1.98 1.92 -20.13
N VAL A 415 0.92 1.56 -19.41
CA VAL A 415 -0.31 2.36 -19.28
C VAL A 415 -0.26 3.17 -17.98
N VAL A 416 -0.57 4.47 -18.04
CA VAL A 416 -0.79 5.31 -16.85
C VAL A 416 -2.30 5.45 -16.59
N MET A 417 -2.73 5.08 -15.39
CA MET A 417 -4.15 5.05 -15.02
C MET A 417 -4.64 6.45 -14.60
N ASN A 418 -5.19 7.21 -15.54
CA ASN A 418 -5.77 8.55 -15.33
C ASN A 418 -7.25 8.64 -15.74
N GLY A 419 -7.92 7.48 -15.80
CA GLY A 419 -9.27 7.28 -16.29
C GLY A 419 -9.48 5.80 -16.58
N GLU A 420 -10.71 5.38 -16.87
CA GLU A 420 -11.00 4.05 -17.41
C GLU A 420 -10.22 3.84 -18.72
N LYS A 421 -9.52 2.71 -18.83
CA LYS A 421 -8.67 2.39 -19.98
C LYS A 421 -9.13 1.11 -20.65
N ASN A 422 -9.08 1.11 -21.98
CA ASN A 422 -9.20 -0.09 -22.80
C ASN A 422 -7.95 -0.17 -23.69
N ILE A 423 -7.27 -1.32 -23.71
CA ILE A 423 -6.15 -1.61 -24.62
C ILE A 423 -6.48 -2.85 -25.43
N SER A 424 -5.94 -2.93 -26.65
CA SER A 424 -6.01 -4.17 -27.43
C SER A 424 -4.68 -4.52 -28.07
N ALA A 425 -4.26 -5.78 -27.95
CA ALA A 425 -3.10 -6.33 -28.66
C ALA A 425 -3.56 -7.02 -29.95
N ALA A 426 -3.02 -6.58 -31.09
CA ALA A 426 -3.24 -7.24 -32.36
C ALA A 426 -2.18 -8.30 -32.61
N PHE A 427 -2.63 -9.50 -32.97
CA PHE A 427 -1.82 -10.61 -33.41
C PHE A 427 -2.28 -11.08 -34.78
N SER A 428 -1.32 -11.40 -35.66
CA SER A 428 -1.58 -12.10 -36.92
C SER A 428 -0.79 -13.40 -36.99
N GLN A 429 -1.26 -14.31 -37.82
CA GLN A 429 -0.52 -15.53 -38.11
C GLN A 429 0.81 -15.19 -38.78
N ILE A 430 1.83 -15.96 -38.44
CA ILE A 430 3.10 -15.94 -39.17
C ILE A 430 2.83 -16.28 -40.65
N PRO A 431 3.57 -15.71 -41.61
CA PRO A 431 3.34 -15.97 -43.03
C PRO A 431 3.27 -17.46 -43.38
N ALA A 432 2.33 -17.82 -44.25
CA ALA A 432 2.17 -19.20 -44.70
C ALA A 432 3.48 -19.74 -45.31
N GLY A 433 3.82 -20.98 -44.97
CA GLY A 433 5.10 -21.58 -45.39
C GLY A 433 6.31 -21.09 -44.60
N GLN A 434 6.11 -20.48 -43.43
CA GLN A 434 7.16 -20.18 -42.47
C GLN A 434 6.80 -20.68 -41.09
N TYR A 435 7.83 -21.02 -40.31
CA TYR A 435 7.72 -21.54 -38.96
C TYR A 435 8.64 -20.79 -37.99
N GLU A 436 8.25 -20.70 -36.72
CA GLU A 436 9.08 -20.10 -35.66
C GLU A 436 9.75 -21.20 -34.83
N ILE A 437 10.87 -20.85 -34.19
CA ILE A 437 11.42 -21.60 -33.07
C ILE A 437 11.26 -20.73 -31.83
N ARG A 438 10.42 -21.17 -30.89
CA ARG A 438 10.24 -20.53 -29.60
C ARG A 438 11.11 -21.22 -28.56
N THR A 439 12.05 -20.47 -27.99
CA THR A 439 12.94 -20.98 -26.94
C THR A 439 12.46 -20.54 -25.56
N THR A 440 12.23 -21.49 -24.65
CA THR A 440 11.98 -21.24 -23.22
C THR A 440 13.27 -21.47 -22.44
N ILE A 441 13.57 -20.60 -21.47
CA ILE A 441 14.75 -20.74 -20.59
C ILE A 441 14.27 -21.15 -19.19
N GLU A 442 14.80 -22.26 -18.67
CA GLU A 442 14.69 -22.65 -17.27
C GLU A 442 16.06 -22.43 -16.59
N GLY A 443 16.15 -21.55 -15.60
CA GLY A 443 17.42 -21.17 -14.97
C GLY A 443 18.03 -19.90 -15.59
N SER A 444 19.35 -19.74 -15.53
CA SER A 444 20.06 -18.55 -16.02
C SER A 444 20.93 -18.88 -17.22
N GLY A 445 20.60 -18.30 -18.36
CA GLY A 445 21.33 -18.42 -19.63
C GLY A 445 20.51 -17.88 -20.80
N VAL A 446 21.05 -18.03 -22.00
CA VAL A 446 20.42 -17.63 -23.26
C VAL A 446 20.58 -18.72 -24.32
N VAL A 447 19.72 -18.71 -25.34
CA VAL A 447 19.85 -19.57 -26.52
C VAL A 447 20.16 -18.71 -27.74
N VAL A 448 21.19 -19.09 -28.48
CA VAL A 448 21.56 -18.46 -29.75
C VAL A 448 21.26 -19.43 -30.89
N ALA A 449 20.55 -18.95 -31.91
CA ALA A 449 20.20 -19.73 -33.10
C ALA A 449 21.07 -19.35 -34.30
N SER A 450 21.51 -20.35 -35.07
CA SER A 450 22.25 -20.18 -36.34
C SER A 450 21.70 -21.11 -37.42
N PRO A 451 21.16 -20.60 -38.55
CA PRO A 451 21.01 -19.18 -38.87
C PRO A 451 20.05 -18.47 -37.89
N ALA A 452 20.28 -17.17 -37.68
CA ALA A 452 19.40 -16.35 -36.87
C ALA A 452 18.20 -15.88 -37.71
N GLY A 453 17.02 -15.80 -37.10
CA GLY A 453 15.83 -15.28 -37.75
C GLY A 453 14.59 -15.51 -36.90
N PRO A 454 13.54 -14.69 -37.06
CA PRO A 454 12.28 -14.90 -36.37
C PRO A 454 11.50 -16.08 -36.97
N TYR A 455 11.68 -16.35 -38.27
CA TYR A 455 10.97 -17.39 -39.01
C TYR A 455 11.87 -18.12 -39.99
N PHE A 456 11.54 -19.37 -40.28
CA PHE A 456 12.31 -20.29 -41.11
C PHE A 456 11.39 -21.00 -42.12
N SER A 457 11.92 -21.28 -43.31
CA SER A 457 11.24 -22.12 -44.30
C SER A 457 11.27 -23.59 -43.88
N PRO A 458 10.31 -24.42 -44.35
CA PRO A 458 10.30 -25.86 -44.11
C PRO A 458 11.65 -26.51 -44.48
N GLY A 459 12.10 -27.47 -43.67
CA GLY A 459 13.38 -28.16 -43.88
C GLY A 459 14.63 -27.37 -43.50
N THR A 460 14.50 -26.12 -43.02
CA THR A 460 15.67 -25.36 -42.54
C THR A 460 16.26 -26.06 -41.32
N VAL A 461 17.57 -26.33 -41.33
CA VAL A 461 18.29 -26.86 -40.17
C VAL A 461 18.88 -25.69 -39.38
N VAL A 462 18.49 -25.57 -38.12
CA VAL A 462 18.95 -24.52 -37.20
C VAL A 462 19.75 -25.15 -36.07
N THR A 463 20.95 -24.61 -35.83
CA THR A 463 21.76 -24.95 -34.65
C THR A 463 21.39 -24.04 -33.50
N LEU A 464 20.91 -24.60 -32.39
CA LEU A 464 20.64 -23.91 -31.14
C LEU A 464 21.83 -24.13 -30.19
N THR A 465 22.38 -23.05 -29.66
CA THR A 465 23.49 -23.08 -28.70
C THR A 465 23.07 -22.43 -27.39
N ALA A 466 23.09 -23.21 -26.30
CA ALA A 466 22.84 -22.74 -24.95
C ALA A 466 24.11 -22.08 -24.40
N CYS A 467 24.01 -20.80 -24.03
CA CYS A 467 25.07 -20.03 -23.40
C CYS A 467 24.67 -19.78 -21.95
N SER A 468 25.41 -20.37 -21.00
CA SER A 468 25.11 -20.19 -19.57
C SER A 468 25.60 -18.83 -19.09
N ASP A 469 24.84 -18.19 -18.21
CA ASP A 469 25.32 -17.00 -17.49
C ASP A 469 26.37 -17.38 -16.44
N ALA A 470 27.09 -16.38 -15.93
CA ALA A 470 28.03 -16.58 -14.83
C ALA A 470 27.34 -17.21 -13.61
N GLY A 471 27.96 -18.25 -13.02
CA GLY A 471 27.39 -18.97 -11.88
C GLY A 471 26.34 -20.03 -12.25
N SER A 472 26.16 -20.32 -13.54
CA SER A 472 25.19 -21.29 -14.05
C SER A 472 25.86 -22.29 -14.99
N THR A 473 25.28 -23.48 -15.14
CA THR A 473 25.69 -24.46 -16.15
C THR A 473 24.48 -25.05 -16.86
N PHE A 474 24.64 -25.29 -18.15
CA PHE A 474 23.65 -25.99 -18.96
C PHE A 474 23.42 -27.42 -18.43
N SER A 475 22.16 -27.84 -18.35
CA SER A 475 21.74 -29.13 -17.81
C SER A 475 20.95 -29.98 -18.80
N GLY A 476 20.56 -29.43 -19.96
CA GLY A 476 19.97 -30.19 -21.06
C GLY A 476 18.88 -29.45 -21.83
N TRP A 477 18.54 -29.98 -23.00
CA TRP A 477 17.43 -29.52 -23.83
C TRP A 477 16.14 -30.28 -23.50
N GLY A 478 14.99 -29.63 -23.72
CA GLY A 478 13.66 -30.21 -23.58
C GLY A 478 12.65 -29.64 -24.57
N GLY A 479 11.38 -30.04 -24.42
CA GLY A 479 10.31 -29.70 -25.36
C GLY A 479 10.36 -30.59 -26.60
N GLN A 480 10.37 -29.98 -27.79
CA GLN A 480 10.50 -30.68 -29.07
C GLN A 480 11.97 -30.95 -29.47
N ALA A 481 12.91 -30.70 -28.57
CA ALA A 481 14.29 -31.16 -28.69
C ALA A 481 14.75 -31.84 -27.40
N SER A 482 15.86 -32.57 -27.48
CA SER A 482 16.49 -33.24 -26.34
C SER A 482 17.99 -33.38 -26.57
N GLY A 483 18.74 -33.57 -25.49
CA GLY A 483 20.19 -33.73 -25.54
C GLY A 483 20.89 -33.04 -24.38
N SER A 484 22.11 -33.45 -24.10
CA SER A 484 22.98 -32.89 -23.06
C SER A 484 24.05 -31.96 -23.61
N ASP A 485 24.28 -31.97 -24.92
CA ASP A 485 25.28 -31.13 -25.56
C ASP A 485 24.82 -29.66 -25.57
N THR A 486 25.75 -28.74 -25.34
CA THR A 486 25.47 -27.29 -25.31
C THR A 486 24.99 -26.75 -26.66
N SER A 487 25.19 -27.50 -27.74
CA SER A 487 24.65 -27.20 -29.07
C SER A 487 23.89 -28.40 -29.63
N ILE A 488 22.73 -28.15 -30.22
CA ILE A 488 21.92 -29.14 -30.93
C ILE A 488 21.44 -28.59 -32.27
N THR A 489 21.12 -29.48 -33.20
CA THR A 489 20.46 -29.11 -34.47
C THR A 489 18.99 -29.52 -34.45
N VAL A 490 18.11 -28.63 -34.90
CA VAL A 490 16.69 -28.90 -35.11
C VAL A 490 16.32 -28.63 -36.57
N THR A 491 15.50 -29.50 -37.17
CA THR A 491 14.92 -29.28 -38.49
C THR A 491 13.55 -28.64 -38.34
N VAL A 492 13.34 -27.50 -38.99
CA VAL A 492 12.12 -26.70 -38.84
C VAL A 492 11.09 -27.10 -39.90
N ASP A 493 10.26 -28.08 -39.58
CA ASP A 493 9.13 -28.53 -40.43
C ASP A 493 7.75 -28.14 -39.87
N SER A 494 7.74 -27.53 -38.69
CA SER A 494 6.56 -26.95 -38.03
C SER A 494 7.02 -25.90 -37.02
N HIS A 495 6.10 -25.17 -36.38
CA HIS A 495 6.47 -24.32 -35.25
C HIS A 495 7.05 -25.19 -34.13
N LEU A 496 8.25 -24.85 -33.65
CA LEU A 496 8.96 -25.61 -32.62
C LEU A 496 8.97 -24.86 -31.30
N GLN A 497 8.74 -25.58 -30.20
CA GLN A 497 8.96 -25.11 -28.85
C GLN A 497 10.09 -25.92 -28.19
N VAL A 498 11.20 -25.25 -27.91
CA VAL A 498 12.42 -25.86 -27.35
C VAL A 498 12.73 -25.22 -26.00
N THR A 499 13.05 -26.02 -24.99
CA THR A 499 13.45 -25.52 -23.67
C THR A 499 14.94 -25.74 -23.47
N ALA A 500 15.68 -24.70 -23.08
CA ALA A 500 17.04 -24.83 -22.57
C ALA A 500 17.01 -24.78 -21.05
N LYS A 501 17.61 -25.78 -20.41
CA LYS A 501 17.66 -25.88 -18.95
C LYS A 501 19.05 -25.58 -18.46
N PHE A 502 19.12 -24.79 -17.40
CA PHE A 502 20.32 -24.41 -16.71
C PHE A 502 20.12 -24.63 -15.21
N ARG A 503 21.18 -25.00 -14.51
CA ARG A 503 21.20 -25.07 -13.05
C ARG A 503 22.25 -24.12 -12.51
N ALA A 504 22.00 -23.55 -11.34
CA ALA A 504 23.03 -22.83 -10.61
C ALA A 504 24.19 -23.78 -10.27
N LEU A 505 25.41 -23.26 -10.35
CA LEU A 505 26.60 -23.91 -9.81
C LEU A 505 26.55 -23.87 -8.29
N GLY A 506 27.03 -24.93 -7.63
CA GLY A 506 27.22 -24.91 -6.18
C GLY A 506 28.22 -23.83 -5.75
N VAL A 507 28.08 -23.34 -4.52
CA VAL A 507 29.08 -22.48 -3.86
C VAL A 507 29.63 -23.25 -2.66
N PHE A 508 30.95 -23.43 -2.63
CA PHE A 508 31.61 -24.30 -1.66
C PHE A 508 32.83 -23.62 -1.04
N SER A 509 33.26 -24.12 0.12
CA SER A 509 34.44 -23.65 0.84
C SER A 509 35.57 -24.70 0.83
N ILE A 510 36.82 -24.24 0.92
CA ILE A 510 37.97 -25.09 1.21
C ILE A 510 38.48 -24.70 2.59
N ASN A 511 38.38 -25.60 3.55
CA ASN A 511 38.95 -25.43 4.88
C ASN A 511 40.33 -26.08 4.91
N ALA A 512 41.39 -25.27 5.05
CA ALA A 512 42.76 -25.76 5.19
C ALA A 512 43.25 -25.63 6.63
N ILE A 513 43.78 -26.72 7.17
CA ILE A 513 44.45 -26.77 8.47
C ILE A 513 45.95 -26.89 8.21
N SER A 514 46.76 -25.94 8.68
CA SER A 514 48.22 -26.06 8.63
C SER A 514 48.78 -26.73 9.88
N GLY A 515 49.92 -27.42 9.72
CA GLY A 515 50.76 -27.83 10.84
C GLY A 515 51.26 -26.64 11.66
N PRO A 516 51.84 -26.89 12.86
CA PRO A 516 52.23 -25.84 13.80
C PRO A 516 53.27 -24.85 13.26
N HIS A 517 54.03 -25.24 12.22
CA HIS A 517 55.14 -24.47 11.65
C HIS A 517 54.97 -24.24 10.15
N GLY A 518 53.77 -23.90 9.70
CA GLY A 518 53.52 -23.56 8.30
C GLY A 518 52.18 -22.90 8.07
N THR A 519 51.98 -22.43 6.83
CA THR A 519 50.72 -21.85 6.36
C THR A 519 50.32 -22.45 5.02
N VAL A 520 49.03 -22.33 4.67
CA VAL A 520 48.51 -22.70 3.35
C VAL A 520 48.01 -21.44 2.67
N ILE A 521 48.46 -21.20 1.43
CA ILE A 521 47.95 -20.14 0.57
C ILE A 521 47.14 -20.74 -0.59
N PHE A 522 46.11 -19.99 -1.00
CA PHE A 522 45.20 -20.34 -2.09
C PHE A 522 45.40 -19.39 -3.26
N ASP A 523 45.40 -19.92 -4.48
CA ASP A 523 45.37 -19.13 -5.71
C ASP A 523 44.33 -19.71 -6.70
N PRO A 524 43.23 -19.01 -6.99
CA PRO A 524 42.85 -17.71 -6.43
C PRO A 524 42.50 -17.81 -4.93
N SER A 525 42.76 -16.74 -4.16
CA SER A 525 42.35 -16.66 -2.75
C SER A 525 40.92 -16.14 -2.63
N ALA A 526 40.00 -16.96 -2.12
CA ALA A 526 38.61 -16.58 -1.79
C ALA A 526 38.08 -17.36 -0.58
N SER A 527 37.05 -16.81 0.09
CA SER A 527 36.35 -17.50 1.18
C SER A 527 35.44 -18.64 0.69
N THR A 528 34.99 -18.57 -0.56
CA THR A 528 34.15 -19.57 -1.23
C THR A 528 34.47 -19.59 -2.72
N TYR A 529 34.23 -20.73 -3.36
CA TYR A 529 34.47 -20.98 -4.77
C TYR A 529 33.21 -21.54 -5.43
N LEU A 530 33.00 -21.23 -6.71
CA LEU A 530 31.98 -21.89 -7.51
C LEU A 530 32.39 -23.34 -7.79
N GLU A 531 31.41 -24.22 -7.90
CA GLU A 531 31.58 -25.60 -8.37
C GLU A 531 32.41 -25.64 -9.66
N GLY A 532 33.42 -26.52 -9.71
CA GLY A 532 34.36 -26.67 -10.82
C GLY A 532 35.56 -25.71 -10.79
N THR A 533 35.61 -24.74 -9.86
CA THR A 533 36.77 -23.84 -9.74
C THR A 533 38.02 -24.66 -9.43
N LYS A 534 39.10 -24.38 -10.16
CA LYS A 534 40.42 -24.94 -9.87
C LYS A 534 41.18 -23.98 -8.96
N VAL A 535 41.60 -24.47 -7.80
CA VAL A 535 42.34 -23.70 -6.80
C VAL A 535 43.70 -24.36 -6.58
N GLN A 536 44.76 -23.57 -6.72
CA GLN A 536 46.12 -23.99 -6.39
C GLN A 536 46.36 -23.77 -4.91
N LEU A 537 46.70 -24.84 -4.20
CA LEU A 537 47.13 -24.83 -2.80
C LEU A 537 48.65 -24.86 -2.77
N ASN A 538 49.28 -24.00 -1.96
CA ASN A 538 50.70 -24.09 -1.67
C ASN A 538 50.93 -24.08 -0.16
N ALA A 539 51.62 -25.10 0.35
CA ALA A 539 52.12 -25.11 1.72
C ALA A 539 53.42 -24.32 1.78
N ILE A 540 53.52 -23.45 2.78
CA ILE A 540 54.72 -22.64 3.06
C ILE A 540 55.21 -23.02 4.45
N PRO A 541 56.24 -23.88 4.55
CA PRO A 541 56.89 -24.19 5.82
C PRO A 541 57.60 -22.96 6.40
N GLU A 542 57.58 -22.84 7.72
CA GLU A 542 58.42 -21.89 8.45
C GLU A 542 59.90 -22.30 8.34
N TYR A 543 60.82 -21.34 8.54
CA TYR A 543 62.25 -21.61 8.50
C TYR A 543 62.65 -22.74 9.48
N GLY A 544 63.37 -23.74 8.97
CA GLY A 544 63.78 -24.91 9.75
C GLY A 544 62.80 -26.09 9.72
N TRP A 545 61.67 -25.96 9.02
CA TRP A 545 60.68 -27.01 8.80
C TRP A 545 60.53 -27.34 7.31
N GLU A 546 60.05 -28.55 7.00
CA GLU A 546 59.72 -28.98 5.64
C GLU A 546 58.26 -29.41 5.56
N PHE A 547 57.67 -29.27 4.38
CA PHE A 547 56.35 -29.81 4.10
C PHE A 547 56.48 -31.32 3.87
N ALA A 548 55.71 -32.11 4.61
CA ALA A 548 55.73 -33.57 4.47
C ALA A 548 54.67 -34.05 3.45
N GLU A 549 53.40 -33.72 3.70
CA GLU A 549 52.29 -34.20 2.88
C GLU A 549 50.98 -33.40 3.07
N TRP A 550 50.10 -33.53 2.09
CA TRP A 550 48.69 -33.16 2.16
C TRP A 550 47.88 -34.37 2.64
N LEU A 551 46.91 -34.13 3.51
CA LEU A 551 45.92 -35.10 3.95
C LEU A 551 44.49 -34.56 3.76
N GLY A 552 43.51 -35.46 3.61
CA GLY A 552 42.08 -35.16 3.53
C GLY A 552 41.57 -35.26 2.09
N ASP A 553 40.84 -34.25 1.63
CA ASP A 553 40.30 -34.20 0.26
C ASP A 553 41.39 -33.95 -0.81
N VAL A 554 42.61 -33.61 -0.38
CA VAL A 554 43.81 -33.54 -1.20
C VAL A 554 44.89 -34.39 -0.53
N ASN A 555 45.55 -35.26 -1.29
CA ASN A 555 46.64 -36.12 -0.79
C ASN A 555 47.86 -36.02 -1.72
N GLY A 556 49.06 -35.98 -1.16
CA GLY A 556 50.30 -35.95 -1.93
C GLY A 556 51.47 -35.31 -1.19
N THR A 557 52.69 -35.58 -1.64
CA THR A 557 53.94 -35.12 -1.01
C THR A 557 54.56 -33.90 -1.69
N THR A 558 53.84 -33.29 -2.64
CA THR A 558 54.26 -32.04 -3.29
C THR A 558 53.68 -30.85 -2.54
N TYR A 559 54.54 -29.87 -2.20
CA TYR A 559 54.12 -28.66 -1.48
C TYR A 559 53.04 -27.85 -2.22
N ALA A 560 52.94 -28.03 -3.55
CA ALA A 560 51.92 -27.47 -4.41
C ALA A 560 50.90 -28.56 -4.81
N ALA A 561 49.60 -28.27 -4.69
CA ALA A 561 48.51 -29.16 -5.11
C ALA A 561 47.39 -28.38 -5.82
N LEU A 562 46.90 -28.90 -6.94
CA LEU A 562 45.77 -28.31 -7.67
C LEU A 562 44.49 -29.08 -7.34
N VAL A 563 43.48 -28.40 -6.82
CA VAL A 563 42.19 -29.00 -6.45
C VAL A 563 41.06 -28.43 -7.30
N THR A 564 40.09 -29.27 -7.69
CA THR A 564 38.85 -28.83 -8.33
C THR A 564 37.72 -28.89 -7.31
N VAL A 565 37.10 -27.76 -7.03
CA VAL A 565 36.08 -27.64 -5.98
C VAL A 565 34.76 -28.22 -6.45
N THR A 566 34.33 -29.35 -5.89
CA THR A 566 33.04 -30.00 -6.23
C THR A 566 32.08 -30.12 -5.05
N ALA A 567 32.57 -29.86 -3.84
CA ALA A 567 31.83 -29.83 -2.58
C ALA A 567 32.61 -28.97 -1.56
N ASN A 568 32.11 -28.83 -0.33
CA ASN A 568 32.94 -28.32 0.77
C ASN A 568 34.11 -29.28 1.01
N MET A 569 35.33 -28.75 1.05
CA MET A 569 36.55 -29.55 1.15
C MET A 569 37.30 -29.28 2.44
N GLY A 570 37.88 -30.32 3.05
CA GLY A 570 38.80 -30.25 4.18
C GLY A 570 40.17 -30.77 3.78
N VAL A 571 41.20 -29.92 3.90
CA VAL A 571 42.59 -30.27 3.59
C VAL A 571 43.49 -29.96 4.78
N ARG A 572 44.53 -30.77 4.99
CA ARG A 572 45.53 -30.54 6.03
C ARG A 572 46.94 -30.61 5.44
N ALA A 573 47.75 -29.56 5.66
CA ALA A 573 49.19 -29.58 5.41
C ALA A 573 49.92 -30.05 6.67
N VAL A 574 50.81 -31.03 6.55
CA VAL A 574 51.66 -31.52 7.64
C VAL A 574 53.07 -30.99 7.51
#